data_AF-A0A922LDB5-F1
#
_entry.id   AF-A0A922LDB5-F1
#
_cell.length_a   1.000
_cell.length_b   1.000
_cell.length_c   1.000
_cell.angle_alpha   90.00
_cell.angle_beta   90.00
_cell.angle_gamma   90.00
#
_symmetry.space_group_name_H-M   'P 1'
#
loop_
_entity.id
_entity.type
_entity.pdbx_description
1 polymer ?
#
loop_
_entity_poly.entity_id
_entity_poly.type
_entity_poly.pdbx_seq_one_letter_code
_entity_poly.pdbx_strand_id
1 'polypeptide(L)'
;MYLNRKVARYYLARDGGTGMGILKLAKAIQDEIPGTYVKCITTSNSVIQDIEDTYFMPINDQLDYVCRMIHEDKNLSNGLHMIGISQGGLFVRALVQKCNLSKVGTVVSIGGPQQGIFGIPKCTIDGFIHLCLLMNELLSYGAYIKFIQSQ
;
A
#
# COMPACT_ATOMS: atom_id res chain seq x y z
N MET A 1 -2.68 0.15 -35.05
CA MET A 1 -1.70 -0.65 -34.29
C MET A 1 -2.41 -1.15 -33.04
N TYR A 2 -3.03 -2.33 -33.11
CA TYR A 2 -3.84 -2.89 -32.03
C TYR A 2 -2.90 -3.41 -30.94
N LEU A 3 -2.84 -2.74 -29.78
CA LEU A 3 -2.24 -3.33 -28.59
C LEU A 3 -3.08 -4.56 -28.24
N ASN A 4 -2.50 -5.74 -28.41
CA ASN A 4 -2.98 -7.00 -27.82
C ASN A 4 -3.22 -6.75 -26.33
N ARG A 5 -4.50 -6.57 -25.96
CA ARG A 5 -4.96 -6.20 -24.61
C ARG A 5 -4.60 -7.33 -23.64
N LYS A 6 -3.39 -7.24 -23.08
CA LYS A 6 -3.07 -7.94 -21.85
C LYS A 6 -4.00 -7.38 -20.80
N VAL A 7 -4.81 -8.27 -20.20
CA VAL A 7 -5.57 -7.99 -18.98
C VAL A 7 -4.61 -7.30 -18.02
N ALA A 8 -4.74 -5.97 -17.89
CA ALA A 8 -3.96 -5.27 -16.89
C ALA A 8 -4.49 -5.76 -15.53
N ARG A 9 -3.57 -5.95 -14.60
CA ARG A 9 -3.82 -6.60 -13.31
C ARG A 9 -3.28 -5.63 -12.29
N TYR A 10 -4.13 -4.92 -11.59
CA TYR A 10 -3.68 -3.86 -10.68
C TYR A 10 -3.86 -4.28 -9.24
N TYR A 11 -2.75 -4.22 -8.50
CA TYR A 11 -2.68 -4.29 -7.05
C TYR A 11 -2.86 -2.88 -6.49
N LEU A 12 -3.82 -2.64 -5.60
CA LEU A 12 -4.06 -1.33 -5.01
C LEU A 12 -3.91 -1.40 -3.48
N ALA A 13 -2.96 -0.64 -2.93
CA ALA A 13 -2.72 -0.59 -1.48
C ALA A 13 -2.92 0.81 -0.85
N ARG A 14 -3.71 0.76 0.24
CA ARG A 14 -3.85 1.60 1.47
C ARG A 14 -5.01 2.62 1.63
N ASP A 15 -5.32 2.78 2.94
CA ASP A 15 -6.49 3.23 3.72
C ASP A 15 -7.69 2.26 3.80
N GLY A 16 -7.41 0.97 3.62
CA GLY A 16 -8.40 -0.10 3.54
C GLY A 16 -8.79 -0.40 2.10
N GLY A 17 -8.82 -1.68 1.72
CA GLY A 17 -9.17 -2.12 0.36
C GLY A 17 -10.62 -1.81 -0.04
N THR A 18 -11.43 -1.34 0.91
CA THR A 18 -12.82 -0.90 0.71
C THR A 18 -13.00 0.62 0.74
N GLY A 19 -11.91 1.41 0.82
CA GLY A 19 -11.98 2.87 0.84
C GLY A 19 -12.59 3.46 -0.45
N MET A 20 -13.43 4.49 -0.34
CA MET A 20 -14.08 5.09 -1.52
C MET A 20 -13.10 5.57 -2.59
N GLY A 21 -11.92 6.07 -2.20
CA GLY A 21 -10.89 6.51 -3.13
C GLY A 21 -10.31 5.37 -3.98
N ILE A 22 -9.99 4.25 -3.33
CA ILE A 22 -9.38 3.08 -4.00
C ILE A 22 -10.38 2.41 -4.95
N LEU A 23 -11.66 2.35 -4.56
CA LEU A 23 -12.73 1.80 -5.38
C LEU A 23 -13.03 2.68 -6.60
N LYS A 24 -13.01 4.01 -6.45
CA LYS A 24 -13.15 4.94 -7.58
C LYS A 24 -12.01 4.79 -8.58
N LEU A 25 -10.77 4.64 -8.08
CA LEU A 25 -9.61 4.42 -8.94
C LEU A 25 -9.71 3.07 -9.67
N ALA A 26 -10.09 2.00 -8.97
CA ALA A 26 -10.29 0.69 -9.57
C ALA A 26 -11.33 0.74 -10.70
N LYS A 27 -12.46 1.43 -10.46
CA LYS A 27 -13.50 1.63 -11.47
C LYS A 27 -12.99 2.43 -12.67
N ALA A 28 -12.30 3.55 -12.43
CA ALA A 28 -11.73 4.37 -13.51
C ALA A 28 -10.76 3.58 -14.39
N ILE A 29 -9.92 2.72 -13.78
CA ILE A 29 -9.02 1.83 -14.52
C ILE A 29 -9.81 0.83 -15.39
N GLN A 30 -10.87 0.24 -14.84
CA GLN A 30 -11.71 -0.72 -15.58
C GLN A 30 -12.46 -0.05 -16.74
N ASP A 31 -12.94 1.18 -16.53
CA ASP A 31 -13.64 1.97 -17.54
C ASP A 31 -12.70 2.36 -18.69
N GLU A 32 -11.46 2.78 -18.39
CA GLU A 32 -10.48 3.18 -19.41
C GLU A 32 -9.78 2.01 -20.11
N ILE A 33 -9.68 0.86 -19.44
CA ILE A 33 -9.04 -0.34 -20.00
C ILE A 33 -10.01 -1.53 -19.90
N PRO A 34 -11.01 -1.62 -20.80
CA PRO A 34 -12.02 -2.67 -20.73
C PRO A 34 -11.41 -4.07 -20.86
N GLY A 35 -11.83 -4.97 -19.97
CA GLY A 35 -11.32 -6.36 -19.86
C GLY A 35 -10.18 -6.52 -18.84
N THR A 36 -9.85 -5.47 -18.09
CA THR A 36 -8.85 -5.49 -17.02
C THR A 36 -9.39 -6.15 -15.75
N TYR A 37 -8.55 -6.96 -15.11
CA TYR A 37 -8.81 -7.52 -13.78
C TYR A 37 -8.21 -6.58 -12.73
N VAL A 38 -9.03 -5.98 -11.87
CA VAL A 38 -8.53 -5.11 -10.80
C VAL A 38 -8.81 -5.76 -9.45
N LYS A 39 -7.77 -5.89 -8.62
CA LYS A 39 -7.88 -6.43 -7.27
C LYS A 39 -7.50 -5.35 -6.26
N CYS A 40 -8.49 -4.82 -5.57
CA CYS A 40 -8.27 -4.05 -4.35
C CYS A 40 -7.92 -5.02 -3.21
N ILE A 41 -6.93 -4.65 -2.41
CA ILE A 41 -6.32 -5.55 -1.45
C ILE A 41 -6.83 -5.22 -0.06
N THR A 42 -7.36 -6.24 0.61
CA THR A 42 -7.71 -6.18 2.03
C THR A 42 -6.89 -7.22 2.79
N THR A 43 -6.49 -6.91 4.02
CA THR A 43 -5.81 -7.83 4.93
C THR A 43 -6.79 -8.75 5.66
N SER A 44 -8.06 -8.36 5.73
CA SER A 44 -9.14 -9.13 6.35
C SER A 44 -10.44 -9.07 5.51
N ASN A 45 -11.37 -9.98 5.83
CA ASN A 45 -12.76 -9.95 5.36
C ASN A 45 -13.62 -8.96 6.15
N SER A 46 -13.14 -8.48 7.30
CA SER A 46 -13.79 -7.44 8.11
C SER A 46 -13.24 -6.07 7.72
N VAL A 47 -14.11 -5.13 7.35
CA VAL A 47 -13.72 -3.74 7.03
C VAL A 47 -13.01 -3.07 8.21
N ILE A 48 -13.50 -3.32 9.43
CA ILE A 48 -12.90 -2.73 10.64
C ILE A 48 -11.48 -3.29 10.83
N GLN A 49 -11.33 -4.61 10.69
CA GLN A 49 -10.02 -5.25 10.85
C GLN A 49 -9.05 -4.83 9.74
N ASP A 50 -9.50 -4.69 8.50
CA ASP A 50 -8.68 -4.19 7.38
C ASP A 50 -8.15 -2.76 7.64
N ILE A 51 -8.95 -1.92 8.29
CA ILE A 51 -8.53 -0.61 8.75
C ILE A 51 -7.55 -0.72 9.92
N GLU A 52 -7.81 -1.55 10.92
CA GLU A 52 -6.92 -1.74 12.07
C GLU A 52 -5.55 -2.29 11.65
N ASP A 53 -5.53 -3.30 10.77
CA ASP A 53 -4.32 -3.93 10.25
C ASP A 53 -3.45 -2.91 9.51
N THR A 54 -4.06 -1.93 8.84
CA THR A 54 -3.34 -0.84 8.20
C THR A 54 -2.43 -0.10 9.20
N TYR A 55 -2.84 0.03 10.48
CA TYR A 55 -2.05 0.71 11.52
C TYR A 55 -1.21 -0.22 12.39
N PHE A 56 -1.75 -1.40 12.72
CA PHE A 56 -1.21 -2.22 13.81
C PHE A 56 -0.62 -3.57 13.36
N MET A 57 -0.98 -4.08 12.18
CA MET A 57 -0.42 -5.33 11.70
C MET A 57 1.04 -5.09 11.26
N PRO A 58 2.01 -5.92 11.72
CA PRO A 58 3.38 -5.83 11.28
C PRO A 58 3.51 -5.85 9.76
N ILE A 59 4.37 -4.98 9.21
CA ILE A 59 4.49 -4.84 7.75
C ILE A 59 4.96 -6.13 7.09
N ASN A 60 5.81 -6.93 7.75
CA ASN A 60 6.26 -8.21 7.20
C ASN A 60 5.13 -9.22 7.14
N ASP A 61 4.27 -9.27 8.15
CA ASP A 61 3.10 -10.14 8.16
C ASP A 61 2.09 -9.74 7.06
N GLN A 62 1.88 -8.43 6.86
CA GLN A 62 1.07 -7.94 5.76
C GLN A 62 1.66 -8.39 4.42
N LEU A 63 2.98 -8.28 4.23
CA LEU A 63 3.65 -8.69 2.99
C LEU A 63 3.48 -10.19 2.75
N ASP A 64 3.67 -11.03 3.77
CA ASP A 64 3.52 -12.48 3.67
C ASP A 64 2.09 -12.90 3.37
N TYR A 65 1.12 -12.25 4.00
CA TYR A 65 -0.30 -12.45 3.71
C TYR A 65 -0.63 -12.11 2.26
N VAL A 66 -0.21 -10.93 1.81
CA VAL A 66 -0.47 -10.47 0.44
C VAL A 66 0.27 -11.33 -0.59
N CYS A 67 1.50 -11.75 -0.32
CA CYS A 67 2.23 -12.65 -1.20
C CYS A 67 1.47 -13.95 -1.45
N ARG A 68 0.96 -14.58 -0.39
CA ARG A 68 0.13 -15.79 -0.51
C ARG A 68 -1.09 -15.54 -1.38
N MET A 69 -1.82 -14.44 -1.12
CA MET A 69 -2.99 -14.08 -1.92
C MET A 69 -2.64 -13.87 -3.41
N ILE A 70 -1.53 -13.21 -3.72
CA ILE A 70 -1.07 -13.02 -5.11
C ILE A 70 -0.77 -14.37 -5.78
N HIS A 71 -0.14 -15.30 -5.05
CA HIS A 71 0.19 -16.63 -5.56
C HIS A 71 -1.04 -17.52 -5.77
N GLU A 72 -2.05 -17.39 -4.92
CA GLU A 72 -3.30 -18.16 -5.01
C GLU A 72 -4.23 -17.63 -6.12
N ASP A 73 -4.11 -16.35 -6.49
CA ASP A 73 -4.93 -15.75 -7.54
C ASP A 73 -4.43 -16.11 -8.95
N LYS A 74 -5.13 -17.05 -9.58
CA LYS A 74 -4.90 -17.43 -10.99
C LYS A 74 -4.99 -16.25 -11.96
N ASN A 75 -5.76 -15.21 -11.63
CA ASN A 75 -5.84 -13.98 -12.42
C ASN A 75 -4.64 -13.06 -12.21
N LEU A 76 -3.64 -13.41 -11.41
CA LEU A 76 -2.38 -12.67 -11.25
C LEU A 76 -1.15 -13.46 -11.71
N SER A 77 -1.29 -14.78 -11.92
CA SER A 77 -0.22 -15.71 -12.34
C SER A 77 0.63 -15.33 -13.57
N ASN A 78 0.02 -14.73 -14.61
CA ASN A 78 0.69 -14.34 -15.87
C ASN A 78 1.34 -12.95 -15.82
N GLY A 79 1.54 -12.44 -14.61
CA GLY A 79 2.16 -11.17 -14.30
C GLY A 79 1.16 -10.09 -13.94
N LEU A 80 1.63 -9.07 -13.22
CA LEU A 80 0.78 -8.03 -12.66
C LEU A 80 1.46 -6.66 -12.59
N HIS A 81 0.65 -5.61 -12.61
CA HIS A 81 1.02 -4.23 -12.33
C HIS A 81 0.59 -3.89 -10.89
N MET A 82 1.28 -2.95 -10.25
CA MET A 82 0.94 -2.53 -8.89
C MET A 82 0.81 -1.01 -8.80
N ILE A 83 -0.10 -0.56 -7.96
CA ILE A 83 -0.34 0.84 -7.61
C ILE A 83 -0.41 0.93 -6.08
N GLY A 84 0.53 1.64 -5.48
CA GLY A 84 0.53 1.93 -4.05
C GLY A 84 0.24 3.40 -3.79
N ILE A 85 -0.73 3.71 -2.93
CA ILE A 85 -1.09 5.08 -2.54
C ILE A 85 -0.59 5.33 -1.12
N SER A 86 -0.01 6.51 -0.85
CA SER A 86 0.52 6.86 0.47
C SER A 86 1.50 5.78 0.94
N GLN A 87 1.43 5.28 2.19
CA GLN A 87 2.29 4.19 2.66
C GLN A 87 2.17 2.91 1.79
N GLY A 88 1.08 2.70 1.04
CA GLY A 88 0.99 1.62 0.05
C GLY A 88 2.08 1.66 -1.02
N GLY A 89 2.67 2.83 -1.30
CA GLY A 89 3.83 2.97 -2.19
C GLY A 89 5.10 2.27 -1.70
N LEU A 90 5.36 2.29 -0.38
CA LEU A 90 6.42 1.49 0.23
C LEU A 90 6.10 0.00 0.14
N PHE A 91 4.83 -0.32 0.32
CA PHE A 91 4.34 -1.69 0.35
C PHE A 91 4.50 -2.40 -1.00
N VAL A 92 4.07 -1.77 -2.10
CA VAL A 92 4.27 -2.34 -3.45
C VAL A 92 5.74 -2.48 -3.83
N ARG A 93 6.59 -1.55 -3.37
CA ARG A 93 8.04 -1.70 -3.52
C ARG A 93 8.55 -2.93 -2.75
N ALA A 94 8.14 -3.09 -1.50
CA ALA A 94 8.57 -4.20 -0.66
C ALA A 94 8.09 -5.55 -1.21
N LEU A 95 6.85 -5.65 -1.74
CA LEU A 95 6.35 -6.85 -2.40
C LEU A 95 7.24 -7.25 -3.58
N VAL A 96 7.61 -6.31 -4.44
CA VAL A 96 8.47 -6.60 -5.59
C VAL A 96 9.85 -7.10 -5.15
N GLN A 97 10.35 -6.62 -4.01
CA GLN A 97 11.66 -6.98 -3.49
C GLN A 97 11.68 -8.29 -2.69
N LYS A 98 10.60 -8.62 -1.98
CA LYS A 98 10.54 -9.76 -1.06
C LYS A 98 9.74 -10.95 -1.60
N CYS A 99 8.76 -10.69 -2.46
CA CYS A 99 7.86 -11.71 -2.98
C CYS A 99 8.44 -12.33 -4.25
N ASN A 100 8.44 -13.66 -4.36
CA ASN A 100 8.94 -14.35 -5.55
C ASN A 100 7.91 -14.33 -6.69
N LEU A 101 7.66 -13.15 -7.27
CA LEU A 101 6.66 -12.95 -8.30
C LEU A 101 7.17 -13.41 -9.66
N SER A 102 6.37 -14.20 -10.38
CA SER A 102 6.71 -14.73 -11.70
C SER A 102 7.03 -13.65 -12.73
N LYS A 103 6.24 -12.56 -12.72
CA LYS A 103 6.40 -11.43 -13.64
C LYS A 103 5.81 -10.15 -13.06
N VAL A 104 6.64 -9.16 -12.83
CA VAL A 104 6.21 -7.82 -12.42
C VAL A 104 6.22 -6.90 -13.63
N GLY A 105 5.09 -6.23 -13.86
CA GLY A 105 4.95 -5.16 -14.83
C GLY A 105 5.34 -3.81 -14.21
N THR A 106 4.49 -2.81 -14.42
CA THR A 106 4.68 -1.47 -13.88
C THR A 106 4.30 -1.40 -12.41
N VAL A 107 5.14 -0.74 -11.61
CA VAL A 107 4.87 -0.40 -10.22
C VAL A 107 4.71 1.12 -10.13
N VAL A 108 3.55 1.59 -9.73
CA VAL A 108 3.22 3.01 -9.59
C VAL A 108 3.10 3.33 -8.10
N SER A 109 3.82 4.35 -7.65
CA SER A 109 3.69 4.87 -6.29
C SER A 109 3.11 6.28 -6.35
N ILE A 110 1.93 6.47 -5.75
CA ILE A 110 1.22 7.75 -5.71
C ILE A 110 1.37 8.32 -4.30
N GLY A 111 2.26 9.32 -4.15
CA GLY A 111 2.51 9.97 -2.85
C GLY A 111 3.14 9.05 -1.80
N GLY A 112 3.89 8.03 -2.22
CA GLY A 112 4.50 7.08 -1.29
C GLY A 112 5.79 7.61 -0.64
N PRO A 113 5.95 7.49 0.69
CA PRO A 113 7.13 7.98 1.40
C PRO A 113 8.30 7.01 1.25
N GLN A 114 8.94 6.95 0.06
CA GLN A 114 9.96 5.94 -0.25
C GLN A 114 11.22 5.98 0.63
N GLN A 115 11.51 7.13 1.25
CA GLN A 115 12.59 7.35 2.21
C GLN A 115 12.06 7.49 3.65
N GLY A 116 10.85 6.99 3.92
CA GLY A 116 10.19 7.17 5.20
C GLY A 116 9.63 8.58 5.37
N ILE A 117 9.24 8.88 6.60
CA ILE A 117 8.72 10.18 7.02
C ILE A 117 9.56 10.70 8.19
N PHE A 118 9.68 12.03 8.28
CA PHE A 118 10.25 12.71 9.43
C PHE A 118 9.34 13.89 9.76
N GLY A 119 8.65 13.84 10.89
CA GLY A 119 7.70 14.86 11.29
C GLY A 119 6.23 14.42 11.24
N ILE A 120 5.41 15.20 11.97
CA ILE A 120 3.96 15.08 11.98
C ILE A 120 3.38 15.95 10.85
N PRO A 121 2.42 15.46 10.06
CA PRO A 121 1.76 16.25 9.04
C PRO A 121 1.15 17.54 9.60
N LYS A 122 1.24 18.64 8.84
CA LYS A 122 0.63 19.94 9.16
C LYS A 122 1.15 20.62 10.45
N CYS A 123 2.37 20.34 10.88
CA CYS A 123 3.06 21.21 11.84
C CYS A 123 3.50 22.51 11.13
N THR A 124 2.59 23.49 11.03
CA THR A 124 2.86 24.84 10.49
C THR A 124 3.21 25.82 11.60
N ILE A 125 3.80 26.95 11.21
CA ILE A 125 4.29 28.03 12.11
C ILE A 125 3.14 28.70 12.87
N ASP A 126 1.89 28.51 12.42
CA ASP A 126 0.70 29.21 12.91
C ASP A 126 0.07 28.56 14.18
N GLY A 127 0.79 27.63 14.83
CA GLY A 127 0.38 26.94 16.06
C GLY A 127 1.56 26.64 17.01
N PHE A 128 1.34 25.81 18.05
CA PHE A 128 2.34 25.42 19.07
C PHE A 128 3.55 24.67 18.47
N ILE A 129 4.44 25.38 17.77
CA ILE A 129 5.62 24.79 17.12
C ILE A 129 6.49 24.01 18.10
N HIS A 130 6.58 24.47 19.35
CA HIS A 130 7.27 23.76 20.43
C HIS A 130 6.64 22.41 20.77
N LEU A 131 5.30 22.31 20.75
CA LEU A 131 4.61 21.04 20.98
C LEU A 131 4.82 20.09 19.80
N CYS A 132 4.77 20.59 18.58
CA CYS A 132 5.06 19.82 17.36
C CYS A 132 6.48 19.25 17.36
N LEU A 133 7.48 20.07 17.71
CA LEU A 133 8.87 19.65 17.78
C LEU A 133 9.08 18.60 18.88
N LEU A 134 8.48 18.81 20.06
CA LEU A 134 8.51 17.84 21.16
C LEU A 134 7.86 16.51 20.74
N MET A 135 6.70 16.55 20.09
CA MET A 135 6.06 15.33 19.61
C MET A 135 6.89 14.63 18.54
N ASN A 136 7.55 15.37 17.63
CA ASN A 136 8.44 14.77 16.64
C ASN A 136 9.65 14.10 17.29
N GLU A 137 10.21 14.70 18.33
CA GLU A 137 11.32 14.11 19.11
C GLU A 137 10.87 12.84 19.85
N LEU A 138 9.72 12.89 20.53
CA LEU A 138 9.13 11.73 21.20
C LEU A 138 8.79 10.60 20.22
N LEU A 139 8.20 10.92 19.06
CA LEU A 139 7.92 9.95 18.00
C LEU A 139 9.21 9.38 17.42
N SER A 140 10.22 10.21 17.18
CA SER A 140 11.52 9.76 16.69
C SER A 140 12.16 8.79 17.68
N TYR A 141 12.18 9.14 18.97
CA TYR A 141 12.69 8.25 20.01
C TYR A 141 11.86 6.96 20.12
N GLY A 142 10.53 7.09 20.20
CA GLY A 142 9.60 5.97 20.34
C GLY A 142 9.65 4.99 19.17
N ALA A 143 9.77 5.50 17.94
CA ALA A 143 9.83 4.69 16.73
C ALA A 143 11.01 3.72 16.72
N TYR A 144 12.12 4.04 17.40
CA TYR A 144 13.31 3.19 17.45
C TYR A 144 13.41 2.33 18.72
N ILE A 145 12.38 2.31 19.57
CA ILE A 145 12.33 1.39 20.71
C ILE A 145 12.16 -0.04 20.20
N LYS A 146 12.95 -0.98 20.75
CA LYS A 146 12.92 -2.40 20.34
C LYS A 146 11.53 -3.00 20.32
N PHE A 147 10.71 -2.74 21.34
CA PHE A 147 9.33 -3.23 21.42
C PHE A 147 8.46 -2.77 20.22
N ILE A 148 8.65 -1.54 19.74
CA ILE A 148 7.93 -1.01 18.58
C ILE A 148 8.48 -1.61 17.27
N GLN A 149 9.81 -1.77 17.17
CA GLN A 149 10.48 -2.33 15.99
C GLN A 149 10.43 -3.86 15.90
N SER A 150 10.08 -4.55 16.98
CA SER A 150 9.96 -6.01 17.03
C SER A 150 8.55 -6.52 16.72
N GLN A 151 7.65 -5.61 16.32
CA GLN A 151 6.35 -5.95 15.76
C GLN A 151 6.55 -6.52 14.35
#